data_AF-A0A5D2PP00-F1
#
_entry.id   AF-A0A5D2PP00-F1
#
_cell.length_a   1.000
_cell.length_b   1.000
_cell.length_c   1.000
_cell.angle_alpha   90.00
_cell.angle_beta   90.00
_cell.angle_gamma   90.00
#
_symmetry.space_group_name_H-M   'P 1'
#
loop_
_entity.id
_entity.type
_entity.pdbx_description
1 polymer ?
#
loop_
_entity_poly.entity_id
_entity_poly.type
_entity_poly.pdbx_seq_one_letter_code
_entity_poly.pdbx_strand_id
1 'polypeptide(L)'
;MCQVLGLERRGVMHSDQGTRFSVKGKPVYHYCAVSSFSEYTVVHSGCAVKVSPQAPLEKICLLSCGVAAGLGAAWNVADISEGSIVVIFGLGTVGLAVAQGAKLRGASQIIGVDINPEKYEKAKCFGVTDFLNPNEYNEPIQQVIKRISGGGTDYSFECIGNTGMVTTALQSCCDGWGLTVTLGVPKTNPEIASHYSAFLSGKTLKGSLFGGWKPKSDLPSLVNKYMNREIQVDEFITHNLPFEDINKAFTLMREGKCLRCVIHMPN
;
A
#
# COMPACT_ATOMS: atom_id res chain seq x y z
N MET A 1 13.11 4.05 -5.71
CA MET A 1 12.55 4.63 -6.95
C MET A 1 13.12 6.03 -7.11
N CYS A 2 13.84 6.29 -8.19
CA CYS A 2 14.32 7.63 -8.51
C CYS A 2 14.20 7.85 -10.02
N GLN A 3 14.29 9.10 -10.48
CA GLN A 3 14.16 9.45 -11.90
C GLN A 3 15.10 8.64 -12.81
N VAL A 4 16.26 8.23 -12.29
CA VAL A 4 17.27 7.47 -13.04
C VAL A 4 16.95 5.97 -13.11
N LEU A 5 16.48 5.37 -12.01
CA LEU A 5 16.31 3.92 -11.91
C LEU A 5 14.89 3.42 -12.22
N GLY A 6 13.89 4.30 -12.10
CA GLY A 6 12.50 3.89 -12.15
C GLY A 6 12.22 2.73 -11.20
N LEU A 7 11.56 1.70 -11.72
CA LEU A 7 11.27 0.44 -11.04
C LEU A 7 12.17 -0.66 -11.62
N GLU A 8 13.38 -0.80 -11.08
CA GLU A 8 14.39 -1.77 -11.55
C GLU A 8 13.96 -3.22 -11.25
N ARG A 9 13.97 -4.07 -12.27
CA ARG A 9 13.48 -5.46 -12.24
C ARG A 9 14.47 -6.49 -12.77
N ARG A 10 15.63 -6.07 -13.28
CA ARG A 10 16.64 -6.98 -13.88
C ARG A 10 17.51 -7.68 -12.84
N GLY A 11 17.49 -7.21 -11.59
CA GLY A 11 18.26 -7.79 -10.48
C GLY A 11 19.76 -7.50 -10.53
N VAL A 12 20.18 -6.49 -11.28
CA VAL A 12 21.57 -6.07 -11.43
C VAL A 12 21.75 -4.59 -11.12
N MET A 13 22.97 -4.18 -10.79
CA MET A 13 23.31 -2.78 -10.54
C MET A 13 23.30 -1.99 -11.84
N HIS A 14 22.78 -0.76 -11.79
CA HIS A 14 22.67 0.09 -12.96
C HIS A 14 24.04 0.47 -13.56
N SER A 15 25.07 0.61 -12.72
CA SER A 15 26.40 1.08 -13.11
C SER A 15 27.15 0.15 -14.06
N ASP A 16 26.99 -1.18 -13.90
CA ASP A 16 27.79 -2.18 -14.61
C ASP A 16 26.99 -3.42 -15.04
N GLN A 17 25.67 -3.42 -14.82
CA GLN A 17 24.80 -4.55 -15.08
C GLN A 17 25.25 -5.85 -14.36
N GLY A 18 26.01 -5.74 -13.27
CA GLY A 18 26.48 -6.85 -12.44
C GLY A 18 25.74 -6.99 -11.11
N THR A 19 25.90 -8.12 -10.45
CA THR A 19 25.42 -8.30 -9.06
C THR A 19 26.44 -7.77 -8.05
N ARG A 20 26.04 -7.67 -6.78
CA ARG A 20 26.96 -7.40 -5.64
C ARG A 20 26.97 -8.55 -4.63
N PHE A 21 26.07 -9.50 -4.82
CA PHE A 21 26.00 -10.71 -4.04
C PHE A 21 26.51 -11.89 -4.87
N SER A 22 27.23 -12.78 -4.20
CA SER A 22 27.62 -14.07 -4.76
C SER A 22 27.70 -15.13 -3.67
N VAL A 23 27.45 -16.38 -4.02
CA VAL A 23 27.65 -17.54 -3.15
C VAL A 23 28.54 -18.52 -3.89
N LYS A 24 29.72 -18.81 -3.33
CA LYS A 24 30.73 -19.69 -3.94
C LYS A 24 31.05 -19.30 -5.40
N GLY A 25 31.21 -17.99 -5.64
CA GLY A 25 31.50 -17.42 -6.95
C GLY A 25 30.32 -17.36 -7.93
N LYS A 26 29.13 -17.86 -7.56
CA LYS A 26 27.92 -17.76 -8.39
C LYS A 26 27.14 -16.51 -8.04
N PRO A 27 26.67 -15.73 -9.03
CA PRO A 27 25.95 -14.48 -8.78
C PRO A 27 24.60 -14.75 -8.09
N VAL A 28 24.27 -13.90 -7.12
CA VAL A 28 22.93 -13.80 -6.54
C VAL A 28 22.35 -12.45 -6.95
N TYR A 29 21.18 -12.47 -7.58
CA TYR A 29 20.54 -11.27 -8.10
C TYR A 29 19.98 -10.39 -7.00
N HIS A 30 20.01 -9.09 -7.24
CA HIS A 30 19.34 -8.10 -6.42
C HIS A 30 17.82 -8.17 -6.58
N TYR A 31 17.10 -7.63 -5.59
CA TYR A 31 15.65 -7.51 -5.64
C TYR A 31 15.20 -6.09 -5.29
N CYS A 32 14.31 -5.54 -6.11
CA CYS A 32 13.72 -4.20 -5.97
C CYS A 32 14.72 -3.04 -5.73
N ALA A 33 15.96 -3.18 -6.22
CA ALA A 33 17.06 -2.22 -6.00
C ALA A 33 17.40 -1.94 -4.51
N VAL A 34 17.04 -2.86 -3.60
CA VAL A 34 17.31 -2.74 -2.16
C VAL A 34 17.95 -4.02 -1.60
N SER A 35 17.37 -5.19 -1.87
CA SER A 35 17.88 -6.49 -1.38
C SER A 35 18.08 -6.53 0.15
N SER A 36 17.09 -6.11 0.93
CA SER A 36 17.21 -5.88 2.38
C SER A 36 17.24 -7.13 3.27
N PHE A 37 17.18 -8.34 2.69
CA PHE A 37 17.33 -9.59 3.45
C PHE A 37 18.79 -10.05 3.45
N SER A 38 19.66 -9.17 3.96
CA SER A 38 21.08 -9.38 4.15
C SER A 38 21.59 -8.37 5.17
N GLU A 39 22.59 -8.74 5.97
CA GLU A 39 23.21 -7.84 6.96
C GLU A 39 23.83 -6.60 6.30
N TYR A 40 24.33 -6.75 5.08
CA TYR A 40 24.86 -5.67 4.26
C TYR A 40 24.25 -5.69 2.87
N THR A 41 24.01 -4.52 2.30
CA THR A 41 23.54 -4.40 0.92
C THR A 41 24.20 -3.22 0.23
N VAL A 42 24.19 -3.25 -1.11
CA VAL A 42 24.67 -2.17 -1.95
C VAL A 42 23.50 -1.62 -2.73
N VAL A 43 23.21 -0.34 -2.52
CA VAL A 43 22.12 0.36 -3.21
C VAL A 43 22.68 1.54 -3.99
N HIS A 44 22.02 1.89 -5.08
CA HIS A 44 22.29 3.17 -5.73
C HIS A 44 21.91 4.31 -4.78
N SER A 45 22.73 5.36 -4.72
CA SER A 45 22.52 6.49 -3.79
C SER A 45 21.16 7.16 -3.96
N GLY A 46 20.57 7.10 -5.16
CA GLY A 46 19.21 7.55 -5.47
C GLY A 46 18.09 6.82 -4.70
N CYS A 47 18.35 5.60 -4.23
CA CYS A 47 17.43 4.78 -3.44
C CYS A 47 17.73 4.83 -1.93
N ALA A 48 18.81 5.49 -1.52
CA ALA A 48 19.14 5.73 -0.12
C ALA A 48 18.57 7.09 0.32
N VAL A 49 17.68 7.07 1.31
CA VAL A 49 17.10 8.28 1.90
C VAL A 49 17.70 8.49 3.27
N LYS A 50 18.33 9.65 3.47
CA LYS A 50 18.87 10.04 4.77
C LYS A 50 17.72 10.49 5.67
N VAL A 51 17.68 9.94 6.88
CA VAL A 51 16.68 10.26 7.91
C VAL A 51 17.37 10.64 9.21
N SER A 52 16.60 11.14 10.19
CA SER A 52 17.12 11.45 11.52
C SER A 52 17.68 10.18 12.19
N PRO A 53 18.86 10.25 12.84
CA PRO A 53 19.42 9.12 13.60
C PRO A 53 18.65 8.83 14.89
N GLN A 54 17.76 9.73 15.33
CA GLN A 54 16.89 9.53 16.49
C GLN A 54 15.64 8.69 16.15
N ALA A 55 15.36 8.47 14.87
CA ALA A 55 14.17 7.73 14.45
C ALA A 55 14.38 6.21 14.64
N PRO A 56 13.43 5.50 15.28
CA PRO A 56 13.57 4.07 15.56
C PRO A 56 13.49 3.25 14.27
N LEU A 57 14.61 2.66 13.86
CA LEU A 57 14.77 1.98 12.58
C LEU A 57 13.81 0.79 12.42
N GLU A 58 13.54 0.09 13.52
CA GLU A 58 12.60 -1.05 13.59
C GLU A 58 11.15 -0.65 13.31
N LYS A 59 10.82 0.65 13.39
CA LYS A 59 9.49 1.19 13.10
C LYS A 59 9.47 1.82 11.71
N ILE A 60 10.39 2.74 11.44
CA ILE A 60 10.38 3.51 10.20
C ILE A 60 10.74 2.68 8.96
N CYS A 61 11.25 1.45 9.13
CA CYS A 61 11.47 0.55 8.00
C CYS A 61 10.18 0.29 7.19
N LEU A 62 8.99 0.37 7.82
CA LEU A 62 7.69 0.26 7.15
C LEU A 62 7.36 1.46 6.24
N LEU A 63 7.98 2.63 6.45
CA LEU A 63 7.78 3.85 5.67
C LEU A 63 8.52 3.81 4.32
N SER A 64 9.24 2.73 4.02
CA SER A 64 9.92 2.53 2.73
C SER A 64 9.07 1.82 1.67
N CYS A 65 7.87 1.34 2.02
CA CYS A 65 7.00 0.58 1.12
C CYS A 65 5.49 0.81 1.42
N GLY A 66 4.79 -0.21 1.92
CA GLY A 66 3.32 -0.25 1.93
C GLY A 66 2.63 0.85 2.74
N VAL A 67 3.19 1.27 3.88
CA VAL A 67 2.58 2.33 4.71
C VAL A 67 2.66 3.67 3.98
N ALA A 68 3.84 4.03 3.46
CA ALA A 68 4.00 5.24 2.68
C ALA A 68 3.14 5.21 1.41
N ALA A 69 3.06 4.07 0.72
CA ALA A 69 2.25 3.93 -0.49
C ALA A 69 0.75 4.21 -0.23
N GLY A 70 0.18 3.66 0.86
CA GLY A 70 -1.21 3.89 1.21
C GLY A 70 -1.50 5.33 1.65
N LEU A 71 -0.68 5.87 2.56
CA LEU A 71 -0.82 7.27 3.01
C LEU A 71 -0.70 8.25 1.84
N GLY A 72 0.31 8.06 0.99
CA GLY A 72 0.51 8.91 -0.18
C GLY A 72 -0.59 8.76 -1.23
N ALA A 73 -1.19 7.58 -1.38
CA ALA A 73 -2.33 7.44 -2.28
C ALA A 73 -3.53 8.26 -1.80
N ALA A 74 -3.79 8.28 -0.49
CA ALA A 74 -4.84 9.12 0.11
C ALA A 74 -4.51 10.61 0.00
N TRP A 75 -3.26 11.01 0.27
CA TRP A 75 -2.89 12.43 0.39
C TRP A 75 -2.44 13.10 -0.89
N ASN A 76 -1.71 12.39 -1.74
CA ASN A 76 -1.04 12.99 -2.90
C ASN A 76 -1.72 12.62 -4.22
N VAL A 77 -2.27 11.41 -4.31
CA VAL A 77 -2.85 10.90 -5.58
C VAL A 77 -4.35 11.17 -5.65
N ALA A 78 -5.08 10.77 -4.61
CA ALA A 78 -6.50 11.08 -4.47
C ALA A 78 -6.72 12.51 -3.99
N ASP A 79 -5.83 13.01 -3.11
CA ASP A 79 -5.99 14.25 -2.37
C ASP A 79 -7.41 14.33 -1.77
N ILE A 80 -7.69 13.37 -0.88
CA ILE A 80 -9.02 13.19 -0.27
C ILE A 80 -9.45 14.50 0.37
N SER A 81 -10.66 14.93 0.01
CA SER A 81 -11.32 16.11 0.57
C SER A 81 -12.00 15.77 1.90
N GLU A 82 -12.09 16.76 2.78
CA GLU A 82 -12.82 16.65 4.03
C GLU A 82 -14.31 16.37 3.75
N GLY A 83 -14.93 15.51 4.55
CA GLY A 83 -16.32 15.10 4.41
C GLY A 83 -16.59 14.01 3.38
N SER A 84 -15.58 13.59 2.59
CA SER A 84 -15.77 12.58 1.54
C SER A 84 -16.04 11.17 2.06
N ILE A 85 -16.73 10.38 1.24
CA ILE A 85 -16.97 8.95 1.44
C ILE A 85 -15.92 8.15 0.66
N VAL A 86 -15.23 7.24 1.36
CA VAL A 86 -14.12 6.45 0.81
C VAL A 86 -14.43 4.96 0.89
N VAL A 87 -14.16 4.20 -0.17
CA VAL A 87 -14.15 2.73 -0.11
C VAL A 87 -12.77 2.16 -0.40
N ILE A 88 -12.37 1.13 0.36
CA ILE A 88 -11.04 0.52 0.28
C ILE A 88 -11.20 -0.99 0.10
N PHE A 89 -10.76 -1.50 -1.04
CA PHE A 89 -10.75 -2.93 -1.33
C PHE A 89 -9.41 -3.54 -0.93
N GLY A 90 -9.45 -4.43 0.07
CA GLY A 90 -8.29 -5.10 0.65
C GLY A 90 -7.74 -4.39 1.88
N LEU A 91 -7.94 -4.99 3.06
CA LEU A 91 -7.53 -4.45 4.36
C LEU A 91 -6.18 -5.04 4.83
N GLY A 92 -5.24 -5.18 3.90
CA GLY A 92 -3.83 -5.38 4.24
C GLY A 92 -3.16 -4.06 4.66
N THR A 93 -1.85 -4.06 4.92
CA THR A 93 -1.12 -2.85 5.33
C THR A 93 -1.32 -1.66 4.40
N VAL A 94 -1.39 -1.87 3.08
CA VAL A 94 -1.60 -0.77 2.12
C VAL A 94 -3.00 -0.16 2.31
N GLY A 95 -4.06 -0.98 2.31
CA GLY A 95 -5.41 -0.48 2.51
C GLY A 95 -5.64 0.14 3.90
N LEU A 96 -5.04 -0.43 4.95
CA LEU A 96 -5.08 0.16 6.29
C LEU A 96 -4.34 1.50 6.35
N ALA A 97 -3.26 1.66 5.59
CA ALA A 97 -2.58 2.95 5.46
C ALA A 97 -3.39 3.97 4.64
N VAL A 98 -4.14 3.53 3.63
CA VAL A 98 -5.14 4.38 2.95
C VAL A 98 -6.22 4.81 3.93
N ALA A 99 -6.77 3.90 4.74
CA ALA A 99 -7.80 4.21 5.73
C ALA A 99 -7.31 5.27 6.74
N GLN A 100 -6.10 5.10 7.26
CA GLN A 100 -5.47 6.10 8.11
C GLN A 100 -5.32 7.45 7.38
N GLY A 101 -4.85 7.43 6.13
CA GLY A 101 -4.69 8.63 5.33
C GLY A 101 -6.01 9.36 5.10
N ALA A 102 -7.08 8.62 4.80
CA ALA A 102 -8.44 9.13 4.64
C ALA A 102 -9.00 9.73 5.93
N LYS A 103 -8.82 9.04 7.07
CA LYS A 103 -9.20 9.55 8.39
C LYS A 103 -8.52 10.88 8.70
N LEU A 104 -7.20 10.96 8.46
CA LEU A 104 -6.41 12.16 8.70
C LEU A 104 -6.74 13.31 7.73
N ARG A 105 -7.41 13.03 6.61
CA ARG A 105 -7.97 14.03 5.69
C ARG A 105 -9.42 14.41 6.00
N GLY A 106 -10.01 13.83 7.05
CA GLY A 106 -11.37 14.16 7.47
C GLY A 106 -12.46 13.51 6.63
N ALA A 107 -12.20 12.35 6.02
CA ALA A 107 -13.27 11.55 5.39
C ALA A 107 -14.38 11.24 6.41
N SER A 108 -15.64 11.45 6.01
CA SER A 108 -16.81 11.27 6.88
C SER A 108 -17.17 9.79 7.07
N GLN A 109 -16.90 8.98 6.06
CA GLN A 109 -17.19 7.56 6.04
C GLN A 109 -16.07 6.81 5.30
N ILE A 110 -15.59 5.72 5.88
CA ILE A 110 -14.51 4.88 5.34
C ILE A 110 -14.98 3.43 5.35
N ILE A 111 -15.40 2.95 4.18
CA ILE A 111 -15.92 1.60 3.96
C ILE A 111 -14.75 0.66 3.61
N GLY A 112 -14.48 -0.32 4.47
CA GLY A 112 -13.51 -1.38 4.23
C GLY A 112 -14.16 -2.60 3.59
N VAL A 113 -13.57 -3.13 2.53
CA VAL A 113 -14.03 -4.34 1.85
C VAL A 113 -12.94 -5.41 1.89
N ASP A 114 -13.17 -6.52 2.59
CA ASP A 114 -12.27 -7.67 2.64
C ASP A 114 -13.06 -8.96 2.86
N ILE A 115 -12.53 -10.09 2.38
CA ILE A 115 -13.15 -11.40 2.57
C ILE A 115 -12.88 -12.00 3.96
N ASN A 116 -11.87 -11.49 4.67
CA ASN A 116 -11.56 -11.93 6.02
C ASN A 116 -12.19 -10.98 7.06
N PRO A 117 -13.26 -11.40 7.77
CA PRO A 117 -13.93 -10.57 8.77
C PRO A 117 -13.04 -10.26 9.98
N GLU A 118 -12.04 -11.08 10.28
CA GLU A 118 -11.12 -10.86 11.41
C GLU A 118 -10.31 -9.56 11.26
N LYS A 119 -10.15 -9.06 10.02
CA LYS A 119 -9.44 -7.80 9.75
C LYS A 119 -10.22 -6.57 10.19
N TYR A 120 -11.54 -6.65 10.33
CA TYR A 120 -12.37 -5.48 10.59
C TYR A 120 -12.02 -4.82 11.93
N GLU A 121 -11.87 -5.62 12.98
CA GLU A 121 -11.62 -5.07 14.32
C GLU A 121 -10.34 -4.24 14.35
N LYS A 122 -9.28 -4.73 13.70
CA LYS A 122 -8.03 -4.00 13.56
C LYS A 122 -8.17 -2.78 12.63
N ALA A 123 -9.00 -2.88 11.59
CA ALA A 123 -9.22 -1.80 10.63
C ALA A 123 -9.88 -0.56 11.25
N LYS A 124 -10.73 -0.73 12.27
CA LYS A 124 -11.33 0.38 13.03
C LYS A 124 -10.28 1.30 13.64
N CYS A 125 -9.16 0.75 14.14
CA CYS A 125 -8.05 1.55 14.69
C CYS A 125 -7.48 2.55 13.65
N PHE A 126 -7.50 2.16 12.37
CA PHE A 126 -7.01 2.96 11.26
C PHE A 126 -8.08 3.87 10.65
N GLY A 127 -9.32 3.84 11.14
CA GLY A 127 -10.40 4.74 10.71
C GLY A 127 -11.50 4.13 9.87
N VAL A 128 -11.46 2.83 9.57
CA VAL A 128 -12.58 2.16 8.89
C VAL A 128 -13.84 2.25 9.76
N THR A 129 -14.91 2.82 9.21
CA THR A 129 -16.20 3.04 9.88
C THR A 129 -17.19 1.93 9.59
N ASP A 130 -17.13 1.37 8.38
CA ASP A 130 -18.04 0.34 7.88
C ASP A 130 -17.24 -0.79 7.28
N PHE A 131 -17.73 -2.02 7.39
CA PHE A 131 -17.08 -3.19 6.83
C PHE A 131 -18.06 -4.02 6.02
N LEU A 132 -17.64 -4.41 4.82
CA LEU A 132 -18.39 -5.28 3.95
C LEU A 132 -17.54 -6.49 3.57
N ASN A 133 -18.05 -7.68 3.86
CA ASN A 133 -17.53 -8.92 3.32
C ASN A 133 -18.33 -9.29 2.08
N PRO A 134 -17.74 -9.29 0.87
CA PRO A 134 -18.47 -9.61 -0.37
C PRO A 134 -19.19 -10.96 -0.35
N ASN A 135 -18.70 -11.92 0.45
CA ASN A 135 -19.30 -13.26 0.56
C ASN A 135 -20.62 -13.29 1.34
N GLU A 136 -20.99 -12.19 2.01
CA GLU A 136 -22.23 -12.07 2.79
C GLU A 136 -23.37 -11.46 1.95
N TYR A 137 -23.13 -11.16 0.68
CA TYR A 137 -24.09 -10.52 -0.21
C TYR A 137 -24.34 -11.37 -1.45
N ASN A 138 -25.62 -11.48 -1.85
CA ASN A 138 -26.03 -12.14 -3.09
C ASN A 138 -25.96 -11.20 -4.31
N GLU A 139 -25.85 -9.90 -4.07
CA GLU A 139 -25.73 -8.88 -5.11
C GLU A 139 -24.26 -8.43 -5.26
N PRO A 140 -23.88 -7.86 -6.42
CA PRO A 140 -22.52 -7.34 -6.61
C PRO A 140 -22.17 -6.27 -5.57
N ILE A 141 -20.98 -6.38 -4.96
CA ILE A 141 -20.57 -5.53 -3.84
C ILE A 141 -20.61 -4.03 -4.16
N GLN A 142 -20.33 -3.63 -5.40
CA GLN A 142 -20.43 -2.25 -5.86
C GLN A 142 -21.85 -1.67 -5.76
N GLN A 143 -22.89 -2.50 -5.88
CA GLN A 143 -24.29 -2.06 -5.72
C GLN A 143 -24.63 -1.83 -4.24
N VAL A 144 -24.14 -2.71 -3.36
CA VAL A 144 -24.23 -2.53 -1.91
C VAL A 144 -23.58 -1.21 -1.51
N ILE A 145 -22.35 -0.96 -1.99
CA ILE A 145 -21.60 0.26 -1.71
C ILE A 145 -22.38 1.49 -2.18
N LYS A 146 -22.90 1.50 -3.42
CA LYS A 146 -23.72 2.61 -3.92
C LYS A 146 -24.95 2.88 -3.05
N ARG A 147 -25.62 1.82 -2.58
CA ARG A 147 -26.79 1.96 -1.72
C ARG A 147 -26.46 2.60 -0.38
N ILE A 148 -25.41 2.15 0.30
CA ILE A 148 -25.05 2.67 1.63
C ILE A 148 -24.41 4.06 1.58
N SER A 149 -23.79 4.43 0.45
CA SER A 149 -23.18 5.75 0.24
C SER A 149 -24.12 6.77 -0.42
N GLY A 150 -25.36 6.40 -0.73
CA GLY A 150 -26.33 7.31 -1.36
C GLY A 150 -26.05 7.65 -2.82
N GLY A 151 -25.34 6.79 -3.56
CA GLY A 151 -25.06 6.98 -5.00
C GLY A 151 -23.68 6.50 -5.46
N GLY A 152 -22.79 6.18 -4.52
CA GLY A 152 -21.41 5.79 -4.76
C GLY A 152 -20.44 6.63 -3.94
N THR A 153 -19.21 6.13 -3.76
CA THR A 153 -18.17 6.83 -3.00
C THR A 153 -17.48 7.92 -3.82
N ASP A 154 -16.99 8.96 -3.16
CA ASP A 154 -16.15 9.99 -3.81
C ASP A 154 -14.80 9.40 -4.25
N TYR A 155 -14.22 8.53 -3.42
CA TYR A 155 -12.95 7.88 -3.68
C TYR A 155 -13.02 6.37 -3.46
N SER A 156 -12.45 5.59 -4.39
CA SER A 156 -12.24 4.16 -4.20
C SER A 156 -10.78 3.77 -4.37
N PHE A 157 -10.31 2.83 -3.54
CA PHE A 157 -8.94 2.36 -3.54
C PHE A 157 -8.86 0.86 -3.75
N GLU A 158 -8.19 0.41 -4.80
CA GLU A 158 -7.88 -1.00 -5.02
C GLU A 158 -6.50 -1.31 -4.43
N CYS A 159 -6.46 -2.14 -3.39
CA CYS A 159 -5.24 -2.44 -2.61
C CYS A 159 -4.88 -3.95 -2.61
N ILE A 160 -5.42 -4.75 -3.54
CA ILE A 160 -5.25 -6.21 -3.58
C ILE A 160 -4.30 -6.61 -4.71
N GLY A 161 -4.45 -6.01 -5.89
CA GLY A 161 -3.80 -6.42 -7.13
C GLY A 161 -4.68 -7.36 -7.96
N ASN A 162 -6.00 -7.29 -7.78
CA ASN A 162 -6.95 -8.03 -8.60
C ASN A 162 -7.55 -7.10 -9.67
N THR A 163 -7.34 -7.43 -10.94
CA THR A 163 -7.77 -6.57 -12.06
C THR A 163 -9.29 -6.41 -12.13
N GLY A 164 -10.07 -7.44 -11.80
CA GLY A 164 -11.52 -7.35 -11.70
C GLY A 164 -11.97 -6.42 -10.57
N MET A 165 -11.21 -6.37 -9.47
CA MET A 165 -11.49 -5.43 -8.38
C MET A 165 -11.24 -3.98 -8.75
N VAL A 166 -10.39 -3.68 -9.75
CA VAL A 166 -10.26 -2.32 -10.27
C VAL A 166 -11.58 -1.88 -10.92
N THR A 167 -12.20 -2.76 -11.72
CA THR A 167 -13.50 -2.48 -12.34
C THR A 167 -14.60 -2.32 -11.28
N THR A 168 -14.63 -3.20 -10.28
CA THR A 168 -15.55 -3.09 -9.14
C THR A 168 -15.36 -1.78 -8.38
N ALA A 169 -14.10 -1.38 -8.13
CA ALA A 169 -13.78 -0.13 -7.46
C ALA A 169 -14.25 1.09 -8.27
N LEU A 170 -14.06 1.07 -9.59
CA LEU A 170 -14.56 2.11 -10.49
C LEU A 170 -16.08 2.18 -10.53
N GLN A 171 -16.75 1.03 -10.49
CA GLN A 171 -18.21 0.96 -10.45
C GLN A 171 -18.79 1.36 -9.08
N SER A 172 -17.99 1.32 -8.01
CA SER A 172 -18.43 1.71 -6.67
C SER A 172 -18.43 3.23 -6.45
N CYS A 173 -17.69 3.96 -7.28
CA CYS A 173 -17.64 5.42 -7.22
C CYS A 173 -18.93 6.06 -7.73
N CYS A 174 -19.21 7.25 -7.22
CA CYS A 174 -20.30 8.09 -7.72
C CYS A 174 -20.03 8.55 -9.16
N ASP A 175 -21.10 8.88 -9.88
CA ASP A 175 -20.99 9.53 -11.17
C ASP A 175 -20.54 11.00 -10.98
N GLY A 176 -20.01 11.63 -12.02
CA GLY A 176 -19.55 13.03 -11.98
C GLY A 176 -18.09 13.19 -11.60
N TRP A 177 -17.74 12.98 -10.33
CA TRP A 177 -16.39 13.27 -9.81
C TRP A 177 -15.67 12.07 -9.18
N GLY A 178 -16.31 10.91 -9.11
CA GLY A 178 -15.76 9.74 -8.44
C GLY A 178 -14.38 9.32 -8.96
N LEU A 179 -13.43 9.14 -8.05
CA LEU A 179 -12.03 8.82 -8.37
C LEU A 179 -11.61 7.45 -7.81
N THR A 180 -11.20 6.56 -8.70
CA THR A 180 -10.58 5.29 -8.34
C THR A 180 -9.07 5.37 -8.41
N VAL A 181 -8.38 4.94 -7.34
CA VAL A 181 -6.94 4.81 -7.27
C VAL A 181 -6.55 3.34 -7.16
N THR A 182 -5.77 2.85 -8.11
CA THR A 182 -5.22 1.48 -8.06
C THR A 182 -3.81 1.48 -7.49
N LEU A 183 -3.59 0.66 -6.46
CA LEU A 183 -2.31 0.47 -5.77
C LEU A 183 -1.82 -0.97 -5.84
N GLY A 184 -2.75 -1.93 -5.91
CA GLY A 184 -2.45 -3.34 -5.91
C GLY A 184 -1.51 -3.74 -7.04
N VAL A 185 -0.58 -4.65 -6.75
CA VAL A 185 0.36 -5.16 -7.75
C VAL A 185 -0.18 -6.50 -8.26
N PRO A 186 -0.70 -6.56 -9.49
CA PRO A 186 -1.25 -7.78 -10.03
C PRO A 186 -0.17 -8.79 -10.44
N LYS A 187 -0.61 -10.01 -10.76
CA LYS A 187 0.23 -11.07 -11.35
C LYS A 187 0.63 -10.70 -12.80
N THR A 188 1.39 -11.58 -13.46
CA THR A 188 1.96 -11.35 -14.80
C THR A 188 0.91 -11.08 -15.88
N ASN A 189 1.21 -10.11 -16.76
CA ASN A 189 0.37 -9.66 -17.89
C ASN A 189 -1.08 -9.29 -17.53
N PRO A 190 -1.28 -8.36 -16.59
CA PRO A 190 -2.60 -7.95 -16.15
C PRO A 190 -3.28 -7.03 -17.17
N GLU A 191 -4.55 -7.29 -17.46
CA GLU A 191 -5.41 -6.38 -18.22
C GLU A 191 -6.61 -5.96 -17.36
N ILE A 192 -7.04 -4.72 -17.54
CA ILE A 192 -8.23 -4.17 -16.88
C ILE A 192 -9.22 -3.80 -17.99
N ALA A 193 -10.47 -4.21 -17.82
CA ALA A 193 -11.56 -3.85 -18.72
C ALA A 193 -12.62 -3.05 -17.95
N SER A 194 -13.13 -1.99 -18.56
CA SER A 194 -14.26 -1.23 -18.03
C SER A 194 -15.18 -0.79 -19.16
N HIS A 195 -16.47 -0.68 -18.87
CA HIS A 195 -17.44 -0.17 -19.83
C HIS A 195 -17.18 1.32 -20.08
N TYR A 196 -17.20 1.73 -21.36
CA TYR A 196 -16.88 3.11 -21.77
C TYR A 196 -17.74 4.18 -21.04
N SER A 197 -19.00 3.84 -20.73
CA SER A 197 -19.89 4.74 -19.98
C SER A 197 -19.38 5.10 -18.58
N ALA A 198 -18.49 4.33 -17.98
CA ALA A 198 -17.89 4.66 -16.69
C ALA A 198 -17.10 5.98 -16.77
N PHE A 199 -16.39 6.21 -17.87
CA PHE A 199 -15.63 7.44 -18.09
C PHE A 199 -16.50 8.56 -18.66
N LEU A 200 -17.47 8.23 -19.53
CA LEU A 200 -18.42 9.21 -20.04
C LEU A 200 -19.28 9.83 -18.92
N SER A 201 -19.55 9.06 -17.86
CA SER A 201 -20.24 9.53 -16.64
C SER A 201 -19.33 10.34 -15.70
N GLY A 202 -18.11 10.71 -16.10
CA GLY A 202 -17.22 11.60 -15.34
C GLY A 202 -16.28 10.92 -14.35
N LYS A 203 -16.31 9.58 -14.23
CA LYS A 203 -15.39 8.89 -13.30
C LYS A 203 -13.95 8.91 -13.79
N THR A 204 -13.02 8.91 -12.84
CA THR A 204 -11.58 8.90 -13.12
C THR A 204 -10.93 7.63 -12.56
N LEU A 205 -10.02 7.03 -13.33
CA LEU A 205 -9.13 5.97 -12.87
C LEU A 205 -7.68 6.48 -12.87
N LYS A 206 -7.01 6.44 -11.71
CA LYS A 206 -5.59 6.80 -11.54
C LYS A 206 -4.79 5.63 -11.00
N GLY A 207 -3.55 5.50 -11.49
CA GLY A 207 -2.55 4.65 -10.86
C GLY A 207 -1.83 5.38 -9.72
N SER A 208 -1.45 4.66 -8.67
CA SER A 208 -0.59 5.18 -7.60
C SER A 208 0.64 4.29 -7.46
N LEU A 209 1.79 4.86 -7.77
CA LEU A 209 3.07 4.20 -7.55
C LEU A 209 3.73 4.81 -6.31
N PHE A 210 3.96 3.99 -5.29
CA PHE A 210 4.54 4.42 -4.01
C PHE A 210 3.84 5.65 -3.42
N GLY A 211 2.51 5.78 -3.60
CA GLY A 211 1.74 6.89 -3.04
C GLY A 211 2.06 8.26 -3.65
N GLY A 212 2.66 8.31 -4.84
CA GLY A 212 3.05 9.57 -5.48
C GLY A 212 4.23 10.29 -4.81
N TRP A 213 4.88 9.65 -3.83
CA TRP A 213 6.04 10.22 -3.15
C TRP A 213 7.27 10.25 -4.05
N LYS A 214 8.04 11.33 -3.95
CA LYS A 214 9.44 11.41 -4.38
C LYS A 214 10.32 11.02 -3.17
N PRO A 215 10.93 9.81 -3.17
CA PRO A 215 11.45 9.24 -1.92
C PRO A 215 12.48 10.11 -1.20
N LYS A 216 13.42 10.72 -1.94
CA LYS A 216 14.49 11.55 -1.34
C LYS A 216 14.00 12.85 -0.72
N SER A 217 13.03 13.51 -1.36
CA SER A 217 12.53 14.80 -0.88
C SER A 217 11.45 14.63 0.17
N ASP A 218 10.61 13.59 0.05
CA ASP A 218 9.35 13.55 0.78
C ASP A 218 9.36 12.61 1.97
N LEU A 219 10.07 11.47 1.89
CA LEU A 219 10.08 10.50 3.01
C LEU A 219 10.70 11.03 4.30
N PRO A 220 11.73 11.93 4.30
CA PRO A 220 12.20 12.53 5.56
C PRO A 220 11.08 13.27 6.30
N SER A 221 10.18 13.95 5.57
CA SER A 221 9.01 14.60 6.16
C SER A 221 8.02 13.57 6.72
N LEU A 222 7.77 12.48 6.00
CA LEU A 222 6.91 11.39 6.49
C LEU A 222 7.45 10.75 7.77
N VAL A 223 8.78 10.58 7.89
CA VAL A 223 9.43 10.10 9.11
C VAL A 223 9.22 11.12 10.24
N ASN A 224 9.35 12.42 9.98
CA ASN A 224 9.09 13.44 10.99
C ASN A 224 7.64 13.41 11.48
N LYS A 225 6.65 13.20 10.58
CA LYS A 225 5.24 13.02 10.97
C LYS A 225 5.07 11.86 11.94
N TYR A 226 5.76 10.74 11.71
CA TYR A 226 5.76 9.62 12.64
C TYR A 226 6.39 10.00 14.00
N MET A 227 7.56 10.65 13.99
CA MET A 227 8.23 11.10 15.21
C MET A 227 7.38 12.08 16.03
N ASN A 228 6.58 12.91 15.35
CA ASN A 228 5.62 13.84 15.95
C ASN A 228 4.28 13.18 16.35
N ARG A 229 4.14 11.87 16.16
CA ARG A 229 2.91 11.10 16.42
C ARG A 229 1.69 11.57 15.61
N GLU A 230 1.92 12.18 14.45
CA GLU A 230 0.87 12.55 13.50
C GLU A 230 0.36 11.35 12.69
N ILE A 231 1.18 10.29 12.59
CA ILE A 231 0.81 9.02 11.96
C ILE A 231 1.17 7.83 12.85
N GLN A 232 0.33 6.82 12.78
CA GLN A 232 0.50 5.48 13.31
C GLN A 232 1.39 4.65 12.37
N VAL A 233 2.36 3.94 12.95
CA VAL A 233 3.26 3.01 12.24
C VAL A 233 3.40 1.72 13.05
N ASP A 234 3.52 1.85 14.37
CA ASP A 234 3.66 0.75 15.32
C ASP A 234 2.53 -0.27 15.22
N GLU A 235 1.30 0.18 15.03
CA GLU A 235 0.09 -0.64 14.97
C GLU A 235 0.05 -1.57 13.77
N PHE A 236 0.86 -1.31 12.73
CA PHE A 236 1.01 -2.19 11.57
C PHE A 236 1.94 -3.37 11.87
N ILE A 237 2.80 -3.27 12.89
CA ILE A 237 3.75 -4.31 13.28
C ILE A 237 3.01 -5.31 14.16
N THR A 238 2.71 -6.48 13.61
CA THR A 238 2.07 -7.56 14.37
C THR A 238 3.05 -8.60 14.89
N HIS A 239 4.26 -8.64 14.31
CA HIS A 239 5.28 -9.62 14.67
C HIS A 239 6.68 -9.01 14.64
N ASN A 240 7.55 -9.51 15.51
CA ASN A 240 8.99 -9.26 15.53
C ASN A 240 9.67 -10.62 15.56
N LEU A 241 10.60 -10.88 14.65
CA LEU A 241 11.34 -12.14 14.58
C LEU A 241 12.84 -11.89 14.34
N PRO A 242 13.73 -12.76 14.84
CA PRO A 242 15.13 -12.71 14.44
C PRO A 242 15.30 -13.13 12.98
N PHE A 243 16.40 -12.74 12.35
CA PHE A 243 16.71 -13.07 10.94
C PHE A 243 16.77 -14.58 10.68
N GLU A 244 17.20 -15.37 11.66
CA GLU A 244 17.21 -16.85 11.61
C GLU A 244 15.81 -17.44 11.35
N ASP A 245 14.77 -16.76 11.85
CA ASP A 245 13.36 -17.15 11.72
C ASP A 245 12.66 -16.51 10.51
N ILE A 246 13.40 -15.92 9.56
CA ILE A 246 12.80 -15.20 8.42
C ILE A 246 11.76 -16.04 7.65
N ASN A 247 11.96 -17.35 7.53
CA ASN A 247 11.01 -18.25 6.87
C ASN A 247 9.66 -18.36 7.61
N LYS A 248 9.65 -18.24 8.94
CA LYS A 248 8.42 -18.21 9.75
C LYS A 248 7.58 -16.97 9.43
N ALA A 249 8.22 -15.83 9.13
CA ALA A 249 7.54 -14.62 8.70
C ALA A 249 6.75 -14.84 7.39
N PHE A 250 7.32 -15.59 6.43
CA PHE A 250 6.63 -15.95 5.19
C PHE A 250 5.43 -16.88 5.44
N THR A 251 5.51 -17.79 6.40
CA THR A 251 4.37 -18.64 6.79
C THR A 251 3.25 -17.81 7.39
N LEU A 252 3.56 -16.92 8.35
CA LEU A 252 2.57 -16.01 8.95
C LEU A 252 1.89 -15.11 7.91
N MET A 253 2.64 -14.63 6.91
CA MET A 253 2.11 -13.85 5.80
C MET A 253 1.12 -14.67 4.94
N ARG A 254 1.47 -15.91 4.58
CA ARG A 254 0.61 -16.79 3.77
C ARG A 254 -0.67 -17.21 4.48
N GLU A 255 -0.60 -17.37 5.80
CA GLU A 255 -1.76 -17.70 6.65
C GLU A 255 -2.68 -16.49 6.91
N GLY A 256 -2.31 -15.29 6.46
CA GLY A 256 -3.09 -14.07 6.69
C GLY A 256 -3.07 -13.56 8.13
N LYS A 257 -2.20 -14.11 8.98
CA LYS A 257 -2.05 -13.75 10.40
C LYS A 257 -1.14 -12.53 10.63
N CYS A 258 -0.53 -12.00 9.57
CA CYS A 258 0.48 -10.94 9.66
C CYS A 258 0.11 -9.71 8.82
N LEU A 259 0.21 -8.52 9.42
CA LEU A 259 0.24 -7.26 8.67
C LEU A 259 1.68 -6.95 8.26
N ARG A 260 2.54 -6.70 9.24
CA ARG A 260 3.99 -6.58 9.08
C ARG A 260 4.73 -7.35 10.16
N CYS A 261 5.77 -8.06 9.72
CA CYS A 261 6.75 -8.69 10.58
C CYS A 261 8.06 -7.92 10.42
N VAL A 262 8.57 -7.35 11.49
CA VAL A 262 9.91 -6.75 11.51
C VAL A 262 10.92 -7.85 11.77
N ILE A 263 11.96 -7.89 10.94
CA ILE A 263 13.06 -8.85 11.05
C ILE A 263 14.27 -8.16 11.65
N HIS A 264 14.77 -8.70 12.75
CA HIS A 264 15.93 -8.18 13.48
C HIS A 264 17.18 -8.89 12.99
N MET A 265 18.14 -8.13 12.45
CA MET A 265 19.43 -8.67 12.02
C MET A 265 20.24 -9.16 13.23
N PRO A 266 21.15 -10.13 13.06
CA PRO A 266 22.08 -10.52 14.10
C PRO A 266 22.89 -9.31 14.58
N ASN A 267 23.19 -9.28 15.89
CA ASN A 267 24.08 -8.27 16.47
C ASN A 267 25.54 -8.53 16.12
#